data_AF-A0A0A6RW97-F1
#
_entry.id   AF-A0A0A6RW97-F1
#
_cell.length_a   1.000
_cell.length_b   1.000
_cell.length_c   1.000
_cell.angle_alpha   90.00
_cell.angle_beta   90.00
_cell.angle_gamma   90.00
#
_symmetry.space_group_name_H-M   'P 1'
#
loop_
_entity.id
_entity.type
_entity.pdbx_description
1 polymer ?
#
loop_
_entity_poly.entity_id
_entity_poly.type
_entity_poly.pdbx_seq_one_letter_code
_entity_poly.pdbx_strand_id
1 'polypeptide(L)'
;MSSKMNDKLSVLTEALQKNSPIEKLEQIVKDLLGKGYSKESILAEFEDFRETTTDEDYEDVVLEVMDFLTGWCSPHKRLDTASLKPMIMN
;
A
#
# COMPACT_ATOMS: atom_id res chain seq x y z
N MET A 1 21.23 6.23 -10.98
CA MET A 1 20.45 6.58 -9.77
C MET A 1 19.12 5.84 -9.85
N SER A 2 19.04 4.55 -9.47
CA SER A 2 17.76 3.81 -9.50
C SER A 2 17.79 2.45 -8.78
N SER A 3 18.42 2.33 -7.60
CA SER A 3 18.36 1.06 -6.84
C SER A 3 17.07 0.96 -6.03
N LYS A 4 16.64 2.06 -5.39
CA LYS A 4 15.52 2.03 -4.44
C LYS A 4 14.16 1.77 -5.08
N MET A 5 13.96 2.14 -6.35
CA MET A 5 12.66 2.06 -7.04
C MET A 5 12.31 0.62 -7.43
N ASN A 6 13.28 -0.13 -7.96
CA ASN A 6 13.09 -1.54 -8.32
C ASN A 6 12.82 -2.43 -7.10
N ASP A 7 13.49 -2.17 -5.97
CA ASP A 7 13.28 -2.93 -4.73
C ASP A 7 11.84 -2.77 -4.22
N LYS A 8 11.24 -1.59 -4.40
CA LYS A 8 9.86 -1.29 -3.98
C LYS A 8 8.83 -1.98 -4.87
N LEU A 9 9.00 -1.92 -6.19
CA LEU A 9 8.11 -2.58 -7.15
C LEU A 9 8.13 -4.12 -6.96
N SER A 10 9.29 -4.69 -6.63
CA SER A 10 9.40 -6.13 -6.29
C SER A 10 8.54 -6.49 -5.08
N VAL A 11 8.61 -5.70 -4.01
CA VAL A 11 7.84 -5.95 -2.78
C VAL A 11 6.33 -5.87 -3.02
N LEU A 12 5.85 -4.92 -3.84
CA LEU A 12 4.44 -4.81 -4.19
C LEU A 12 3.97 -5.98 -5.07
N THR A 13 4.78 -6.36 -6.06
CA THR A 13 4.52 -7.52 -6.93
C THR A 13 4.44 -8.82 -6.12
N GLU A 14 5.38 -9.03 -5.20
CA GLU A 14 5.40 -10.20 -4.32
C GLU A 14 4.18 -10.26 -3.38
N ALA A 15 3.66 -9.11 -2.96
CA ALA A 15 2.46 -9.02 -2.14
C ALA A 15 1.21 -9.48 -2.91
N LEU A 16 1.10 -9.10 -4.19
CA LEU A 16 -0.01 -9.49 -5.07
C LEU A 16 -0.07 -11.00 -5.34
N GLN A 17 1.08 -11.67 -5.34
CA GLN A 17 1.16 -13.12 -5.56
C GLN A 17 0.79 -13.97 -4.32
N LYS A 18 0.43 -13.36 -3.19
CA LYS A 18 0.01 -14.06 -1.97
C LYS A 18 -1.48 -14.38 -2.01
N ASN A 19 -1.90 -15.36 -1.20
CA ASN A 19 -3.31 -15.74 -1.03
C ASN A 19 -4.20 -14.63 -0.45
N SER A 20 -3.60 -13.57 0.14
CA SER A 20 -4.29 -12.41 0.71
C SER A 20 -3.60 -11.11 0.27
N PRO A 21 -3.73 -10.69 -1.00
CA PRO A 21 -2.93 -9.60 -1.55
C PRO A 21 -3.31 -8.24 -0.96
N ILE A 22 -4.61 -7.97 -0.76
CA ILE A 22 -5.11 -6.76 -0.10
C ILE A 22 -4.51 -6.62 1.32
N GLU A 23 -4.59 -7.65 2.15
CA GLU A 23 -4.08 -7.61 3.53
C GLU A 23 -2.57 -7.33 3.57
N LYS A 24 -1.82 -7.80 2.57
CA LYS A 24 -0.36 -7.59 2.47
C LYS A 24 -0.03 -6.17 2.05
N LEU A 25 -0.73 -5.65 1.05
CA LEU A 25 -0.58 -4.25 0.65
C LEU A 25 -0.99 -3.29 1.77
N GLU A 26 -2.05 -3.59 2.52
CA GLU A 26 -2.42 -2.83 3.72
C GLU A 26 -1.30 -2.81 4.77
N GLN A 27 -0.64 -3.95 5.02
CA GLN A 27 0.49 -4.03 5.95
C GLN A 27 1.64 -3.14 5.48
N ILE A 28 1.95 -3.14 4.18
CA ILE A 28 2.98 -2.28 3.60
C ILE A 28 2.62 -0.80 3.78
N VAL A 29 1.37 -0.41 3.52
CA VAL A 29 0.91 0.97 3.74
C VAL A 29 1.01 1.37 5.22
N LYS A 30 0.57 0.50 6.14
CA LYS A 30 0.68 0.74 7.59
C LYS A 30 2.12 0.92 8.04
N ASP A 31 3.04 0.08 7.54
CA ASP A 31 4.47 0.17 7.82
C ASP A 31 5.09 1.47 7.28
N LEU A 32 4.69 1.91 6.08
CA LEU A 32 5.16 3.16 5.50
C LEU A 32 4.63 4.37 6.27
N LEU A 33 3.36 4.37 6.66
CA LEU A 33 2.79 5.38 7.55
C LEU A 33 3.52 5.42 8.90
N GLY A 34 3.79 4.25 9.50
CA GLY A 34 4.54 4.13 10.75
C GLY A 34 6.00 4.61 10.66
N LYS A 35 6.60 4.55 9.46
CA LYS A 35 7.93 5.11 9.16
C LYS A 35 7.90 6.61 8.85
N GLY A 36 6.72 7.25 8.86
CA GLY A 36 6.55 8.69 8.64
C GLY A 36 6.42 9.11 7.18
N TYR A 37 6.18 8.18 6.25
CA TYR A 37 5.86 8.54 4.87
C TYR A 37 4.48 9.20 4.81
N SER A 38 4.34 10.24 3.98
CA SER A 38 3.07 10.92 3.75
C SER A 38 2.12 10.03 2.93
N LYS A 39 0.81 10.27 3.06
CA LYS A 39 -0.19 9.54 2.27
C LYS A 39 0.00 9.81 0.77
N GLU A 40 0.31 11.04 0.43
CA GLU A 40 0.55 11.50 -0.94
C GLU A 40 1.75 10.78 -1.57
N SER A 41 2.84 10.63 -0.82
CA SER A 41 4.02 9.88 -1.29
C SER A 41 3.70 8.40 -1.49
N ILE A 42 2.91 7.79 -0.59
CA ILE A 42 2.53 6.37 -0.73
C ILE A 42 1.60 6.19 -1.93
N LEU A 43 0.62 7.09 -2.13
CA LEU A 43 -0.27 7.06 -3.28
C LEU A 43 0.48 7.18 -4.61
N ALA A 44 1.46 8.08 -4.72
CA ALA A 44 2.26 8.21 -5.93
C ALA A 44 3.00 6.91 -6.29
N GLU A 45 3.54 6.21 -5.29
CA GLU A 45 4.26 4.96 -5.51
C GLU A 45 3.31 3.81 -5.91
N PHE A 46 2.09 3.80 -5.38
CA PHE A 46 1.05 2.84 -5.77
C PHE A 46 0.48 3.14 -7.16
N GLU A 47 0.37 4.43 -7.52
CA GLU A 47 0.01 4.89 -8.87
C GLU A 47 1.03 4.41 -9.90
N ASP A 48 2.31 4.71 -9.67
CA ASP A 48 3.41 4.29 -10.54
C ASP A 48 3.43 2.76 -10.70
N PHE A 49 3.18 2.02 -9.60
CA PHE A 49 3.10 0.57 -9.63
C PHE A 49 1.91 0.05 -10.43
N ARG A 50 0.73 0.69 -10.27
CA ARG A 50 -0.48 0.35 -11.04
C ARG A 50 -0.23 0.49 -12.54
N GLU A 51 0.39 1.59 -12.97
CA GLU A 51 0.72 1.82 -14.38
C GLU A 51 1.67 0.76 -14.97
N THR A 52 2.49 0.13 -14.13
CA THR A 52 3.39 -0.96 -14.55
C THR A 52 2.74 -2.34 -14.53
N THR A 53 1.58 -2.49 -13.90
CA THR A 53 0.84 -3.75 -13.81
C THR A 53 -0.05 -3.88 -15.04
N THR A 54 0.09 -4.98 -15.79
CA THR A 54 -0.75 -5.28 -16.97
C THR A 54 -1.88 -6.27 -16.66
N ASP A 55 -2.01 -6.69 -15.40
CA ASP A 55 -2.98 -7.69 -14.95
C ASP A 55 -4.16 -6.96 -14.28
N GLU A 56 -5.36 -7.09 -14.86
CA GLU A 56 -6.58 -6.39 -14.41
C GLU A 56 -6.97 -6.80 -12.97
N ASP A 57 -6.77 -8.07 -12.58
CA ASP A 57 -7.09 -8.55 -11.23
C ASP A 57 -6.17 -7.90 -10.18
N TYR A 58 -4.91 -7.64 -10.56
CA TYR A 58 -3.94 -6.96 -9.71
C TYR A 58 -4.18 -5.46 -9.64
N GLU A 59 -4.58 -4.84 -10.76
CA GLU A 59 -4.95 -3.43 -10.79
C GLU A 59 -6.13 -3.15 -9.83
N ASP A 60 -7.17 -3.97 -9.86
CA ASP A 60 -8.33 -3.85 -8.96
C ASP A 60 -7.93 -3.89 -7.48
N VAL A 61 -7.04 -4.81 -7.12
CA VAL A 61 -6.52 -4.94 -5.74
C VAL A 61 -5.73 -3.71 -5.32
N VAL A 62 -4.89 -3.16 -6.20
CA VAL A 62 -4.10 -1.95 -5.92
C VAL A 62 -5.03 -0.74 -5.73
N LEU A 63 -6.03 -0.57 -6.61
CA LEU A 63 -7.02 0.51 -6.53
C LEU A 63 -7.85 0.44 -5.24
N GLU A 64 -8.23 -0.77 -4.78
CA GLU A 64 -8.94 -0.95 -3.51
C GLU A 64 -8.11 -0.47 -2.31
N VAL A 65 -6.81 -0.77 -2.28
CA VAL A 65 -5.92 -0.34 -1.20
C VAL A 65 -5.68 1.18 -1.23
N MET A 66 -5.58 1.78 -2.43
CA MET A 66 -5.52 3.22 -2.59
C MET A 66 -6.80 3.91 -2.10
N ASP A 67 -7.97 3.31 -2.31
CA ASP A 67 -9.23 3.77 -1.74
C ASP A 67 -9.18 3.75 -0.20
N PHE A 68 -8.62 2.72 0.42
CA PHE A 68 -8.47 2.68 1.87
C PHE A 68 -7.56 3.78 2.40
N LEU A 69 -6.52 4.16 1.66
CA LEU A 69 -5.60 5.21 2.06
C LEU A 69 -6.25 6.61 2.02
N THR A 70 -7.05 6.87 0.99
CA THR A 70 -7.82 8.13 0.82
C THR A 70 -9.07 8.15 1.70
N GLY A 71 -9.66 6.98 1.98
CA GLY A 71 -10.91 6.79 2.70
C GLY A 71 -12.13 7.36 1.97
N TRP A 72 -12.14 7.31 0.64
CA TRP A 72 -13.23 7.84 -0.19
C TRP A 72 -14.44 6.91 -0.22
N CYS A 73 -14.27 5.63 -0.56
CA CYS A 73 -15.36 4.66 -0.64
C CYS A 73 -15.58 3.91 0.70
N SER A 74 -14.51 3.68 1.47
CA SER A 74 -14.58 2.95 2.74
C SER A 74 -13.99 3.73 3.93
N PRO A 75 -14.70 4.74 4.48
CA PRO A 75 -14.19 5.52 5.61
C PRO A 75 -13.91 4.68 6.87
N HIS A 76 -14.60 3.55 7.05
CA HIS A 76 -14.37 2.60 8.15
C HIS A 76 -13.13 1.71 7.96
N LYS A 77 -12.60 1.61 6.74
CA LYS A 77 -11.35 0.90 6.42
C LYS A 77 -10.16 1.85 6.26
N ARG A 78 -10.31 3.13 6.63
CA ARG A 78 -9.29 4.15 6.37
C ARG A 78 -7.95 3.80 7.03
N LEU A 79 -6.91 3.82 6.21
CA LEU A 79 -5.53 3.67 6.67
C LEU A 79 -4.98 5.06 7.03
N ASP A 80 -4.81 5.31 8.31
CA ASP A 80 -4.17 6.51 8.84
C ASP A 80 -3.34 6.18 10.09
N THR A 81 -2.58 7.17 10.55
CA THR A 81 -1.71 7.03 11.71
C THR A 81 -2.48 6.84 13.03
N ALA A 82 -3.77 7.20 13.09
CA ALA A 82 -4.63 6.94 14.24
C ALA A 82 -5.11 5.46 14.27
N SER A 83 -5.23 4.83 13.10
CA SER A 83 -5.51 3.39 12.96
C SER A 83 -4.30 2.49 13.28
N LEU A 84 -3.09 3.04 13.34
CA LEU A 84 -1.91 2.31 13.81
C LEU A 84 -2.02 2.16 15.33
N LYS A 85 -2.41 0.95 15.80
CA LYS A 85 -2.31 0.65 17.24
C LYS A 85 -0.87 0.94 17.69
N PRO A 86 -0.65 1.66 18.80
CA PRO A 86 0.68 1.73 19.38
C PRO A 86 1.09 0.30 19.69
N MET A 87 2.07 -0.20 18.97
CA MET A 87 2.78 -1.41 19.34
C MET A 87 3.48 -1.06 20.64
N ILE A 88 2.82 -1.33 21.77
CA ILE A 88 3.45 -1.29 23.09
C ILE A 88 4.66 -2.20 22.96
N MET A 89 5.85 -1.59 22.89
CA MET A 89 7.11 -2.31 23.04
C MET A 89 7.07 -2.92 24.44
N ASN A 90 6.99 -4.24 24.49
CA ASN A 90 6.99 -5.03 25.72
C ASN A 90 8.27 -5.85 25.82
#